data_AF-A0A239L4R0-F1
#
_entry.id   AF-A0A239L4R0-F1
#
_cell.length_a   1.000
_cell.length_b   1.000
_cell.length_c   1.000
_cell.angle_alpha   90.00
_cell.angle_beta   90.00
_cell.angle_gamma   90.00
#
_symmetry.space_group_name_H-M   'P 1'
#
loop_
_entity.id
_entity.type
_entity.pdbx_description
1 polymer ?
#
loop_
_entity_poly.entity_id
_entity_poly.type
_entity_poly.pdbx_seq_one_letter_code
_entity_poly.pdbx_strand_id
1 'polypeptide(L)'
;MARQKPIDKAKAIDQQIQQLLAQKKALEAQQRDAERKADTRRKILIGALALEHWEKNRASEFGKVMHRLADEYITRPNDRALFPELAPVAGGSEAPATATPEDGAA
;
A
#
# COMPACT_ATOMS: atom_id res chain seq x y z
N MET A 1 2.31 -4.71 -62.48
CA MET A 1 2.79 -5.36 -61.24
C MET A 1 2.54 -4.40 -60.08
N ALA A 2 1.71 -4.82 -59.12
CA ALA A 2 1.10 -3.96 -58.10
C ALA A 2 2.14 -3.37 -57.12
N ARG A 3 2.05 -2.05 -56.87
CA ARG A 3 2.80 -1.32 -55.85
C ARG A 3 2.22 -1.60 -54.44
N GLN A 4 2.22 -2.85 -53.99
CA GLN A 4 1.94 -3.23 -52.60
C GLN A 4 3.26 -3.56 -51.92
N LYS A 5 4.05 -2.56 -51.50
CA LYS A 5 5.39 -2.82 -50.90
C LYS A 5 5.83 -1.89 -49.75
N PRO A 6 5.38 -0.63 -49.62
CA PRO A 6 5.77 0.22 -48.49
C PRO A 6 4.72 0.30 -47.36
N ILE A 7 3.42 0.41 -47.69
CA ILE A 7 2.35 0.62 -46.70
C ILE A 7 2.15 -0.61 -45.80
N ASP A 8 2.22 -1.82 -46.37
CA ASP A 8 2.05 -3.06 -45.60
C ASP A 8 3.23 -3.33 -44.66
N LYS A 9 4.44 -2.92 -45.06
CA LYS A 9 5.63 -2.98 -44.20
C LYS A 9 5.52 -1.99 -43.04
N ALA A 10 5.03 -0.78 -43.28
CA ALA A 10 4.79 0.21 -42.22
C ALA A 10 3.78 -0.33 -41.20
N LYS A 11 2.65 -0.88 -41.66
CA LYS A 11 1.65 -1.51 -40.78
C LYS A 11 2.22 -2.67 -39.96
N ALA A 12 3.07 -3.52 -40.55
CA ALA A 12 3.72 -4.61 -39.84
C ALA A 12 4.68 -4.09 -38.75
N ILE A 13 5.42 -3.01 -39.03
CA ILE A 13 6.28 -2.35 -38.05
C ILE A 13 5.45 -1.73 -36.92
N ASP A 14 4.35 -1.05 -37.25
CA ASP A 14 3.45 -0.47 -36.23
C ASP A 14 2.88 -1.54 -35.31
N GLN A 15 2.47 -2.68 -35.86
CA GLN A 15 2.01 -3.84 -35.08
C GLN A 15 3.10 -4.36 -34.13
N GLN A 16 4.34 -4.48 -34.61
CA GLN A 16 5.48 -4.88 -33.78
C GLN A 16 5.78 -3.86 -32.67
N ILE A 17 5.71 -2.56 -32.96
CA ILE A 17 5.87 -1.50 -31.97
C ILE A 17 4.80 -1.60 -30.89
N GLN A 18 3.53 -1.77 -31.28
CA GLN A 18 2.43 -1.94 -30.32
C GLN A 18 2.63 -3.18 -29.43
N GLN A 19 3.08 -4.29 -30.02
CA GLN A 19 3.38 -5.50 -29.27
C GLN A 19 4.52 -5.31 -28.28
N LEU A 20 5.61 -4.65 -28.68
CA LEU A 20 6.74 -4.33 -27.80
C LEU A 20 6.36 -3.35 -26.70
N LEU A 21 5.53 -2.35 -26.99
CA LEU A 21 5.01 -1.42 -25.98
C LEU A 21 4.14 -2.13 -24.94
N ALA A 22 3.28 -3.07 -25.39
CA ALA A 22 2.49 -3.88 -24.49
C ALA A 22 3.37 -4.77 -23.58
N GLN A 23 4.40 -5.41 -24.15
CA GLN A 23 5.37 -6.20 -23.37
C GLN A 23 6.13 -5.34 -22.36
N LYS A 24 6.61 -4.16 -22.76
CA LYS A 24 7.27 -3.21 -21.86
C LYS A 24 6.37 -2.84 -20.68
N LYS A 25 5.11 -2.47 -20.96
CA LYS A 25 4.15 -2.10 -19.92
C LYS A 25 3.88 -3.27 -18.95
N ALA A 26 3.81 -4.50 -19.45
CA ALA A 26 3.64 -5.69 -18.62
C ALA A 26 4.85 -5.92 -17.69
N LEU A 27 6.07 -5.80 -18.21
CA LEU A 27 7.29 -5.92 -17.42
C LEU A 27 7.40 -4.83 -16.34
N GLU A 28 7.09 -3.58 -16.69
CA GLU A 28 7.07 -2.47 -15.72
C GLU A 28 6.00 -2.66 -14.64
N ALA A 29 4.86 -3.28 -14.97
CA ALA A 29 3.85 -3.63 -13.97
C ALA A 29 4.37 -4.72 -13.01
N GLN A 30 4.97 -5.79 -13.56
CA GLN A 30 5.57 -6.86 -12.76
C GLN A 30 6.67 -6.35 -11.84
N GLN A 31 7.53 -5.46 -12.33
CA GLN A 31 8.59 -4.85 -11.55
C GLN A 31 8.01 -4.04 -10.37
N ARG A 32 7.02 -3.18 -10.62
CA ARG A 32 6.35 -2.41 -9.56
C ARG A 32 5.69 -3.32 -8.53
N ASP A 33 5.09 -4.43 -8.95
CA ASP A 33 4.49 -5.40 -8.02
C ASP A 33 5.54 -6.13 -7.19
N ALA A 34 6.68 -6.50 -7.78
CA ALA A 34 7.80 -7.09 -7.06
C ALA A 34 8.38 -6.12 -6.02
N GLU A 35 8.56 -4.86 -6.39
CA GLU A 35 9.03 -3.79 -5.48
C GLU A 35 8.06 -3.57 -4.32
N ARG A 36 6.75 -3.50 -4.57
CA ARG A 36 5.73 -3.39 -3.52
C ARG A 36 5.75 -4.59 -2.58
N LYS A 37 5.90 -5.81 -3.10
CA LYS A 37 6.01 -7.04 -2.28
C LYS A 37 7.27 -7.03 -1.42
N ALA A 38 8.40 -6.64 -1.98
CA ALA A 38 9.67 -6.53 -1.26
C ALA A 38 9.60 -5.46 -0.16
N ASP A 39 9.03 -4.30 -0.46
CA ASP A 39 8.84 -3.20 0.51
C ASP A 39 7.89 -3.61 1.64
N THR A 40 6.77 -4.27 1.31
CA THR A 40 5.83 -4.80 2.32
C THR A 40 6.55 -5.81 3.23
N ARG A 41 7.32 -6.74 2.66
CA ARG A 41 8.09 -7.70 3.45
C ARG A 41 9.11 -7.02 4.36
N ARG A 42 9.83 -6.01 3.85
CA ARG A 42 10.80 -5.22 4.64
C ARG A 42 10.12 -4.54 5.82
N LYS A 43 8.97 -3.88 5.59
CA LYS A 43 8.19 -3.20 6.63
C LYS A 43 7.69 -4.17 7.69
N ILE A 44 7.19 -5.33 7.30
CA ILE A 44 6.73 -6.36 8.24
C ILE A 44 7.89 -6.86 9.10
N LEU A 45 9.04 -7.18 8.51
CA LEU A 45 10.19 -7.71 9.26
C LEU A 45 10.74 -6.68 10.26
N ILE A 46 10.97 -5.44 9.82
CA ILE A 46 11.47 -4.38 10.70
C ILE A 46 10.43 -4.02 11.76
N GLY A 47 9.15 -3.95 11.40
CA GLY A 47 8.06 -3.68 12.33
C GLY A 47 7.96 -4.75 13.41
N ALA A 48 7.96 -6.04 13.04
CA ALA A 48 7.91 -7.15 13.99
C ALA A 48 9.10 -7.13 14.94
N LEU A 49 10.31 -6.92 14.42
CA LEU A 49 11.52 -6.82 15.24
C LEU A 49 11.46 -5.64 16.21
N ALA A 50 11.01 -4.46 15.73
CA ALA A 50 10.89 -3.26 16.55
C ALA A 50 9.87 -3.45 17.68
N LEU A 51 8.71 -4.07 17.39
CA LEU A 51 7.69 -4.38 18.38
C LEU A 51 8.22 -5.35 19.44
N GLU A 52 8.84 -6.45 19.02
CA GLU A 52 9.42 -7.43 19.95
C GLU A 52 10.49 -6.82 20.85
N HIS A 53 11.36 -5.96 20.29
CA HIS A 53 12.36 -5.26 21.08
C HIS A 53 11.73 -4.25 22.05
N TRP A 54 10.69 -3.55 21.63
CA TRP A 54 9.98 -2.57 22.46
C TRP A 54 9.25 -3.22 23.63
N GLU A 55 8.64 -4.39 23.41
CA GLU A 55 8.00 -5.20 24.46
C GLU A 55 9.02 -5.69 25.49
N LYS A 56 10.16 -6.24 25.04
CA LYS A 56 11.18 -6.83 25.93
C LYS A 56 12.04 -5.79 26.64
N ASN A 57 12.36 -4.68 25.98
CA ASN A 57 13.33 -3.68 26.46
C ASN A 57 12.69 -2.30 26.58
N ARG A 58 11.56 -2.22 27.26
CA ARG A 58 10.72 -1.01 27.29
C ARG A 58 11.40 0.22 27.90
N ALA A 59 12.27 0.01 28.88
CA ALA A 59 13.03 1.08 29.53
C ALA A 59 14.27 1.54 28.74
N SER A 60 14.60 0.87 27.63
CA SER A 60 15.70 1.29 26.76
C SER A 60 15.44 2.64 26.11
N GLU A 61 16.49 3.33 25.67
CA GLU A 61 16.36 4.58 24.92
C GLU A 61 15.54 4.39 23.64
N PHE A 62 15.72 3.26 22.95
CA PHE A 62 14.90 2.90 21.80
C PHE A 62 13.41 2.77 22.18
N GLY A 63 13.09 2.10 23.29
CA GLY A 63 11.71 1.93 23.75
C GLY A 63 11.03 3.25 24.12
N LYS A 64 11.78 4.19 24.72
CA LYS A 64 11.28 5.55 25.01
C LYS A 64 11.01 6.34 23.74
N VAL A 65 11.92 6.29 22.78
CA VAL A 65 11.74 6.96 21.47
C VAL A 65 10.56 6.36 20.72
N MET A 66 10.45 5.03 20.68
CA MET A 66 9.32 4.33 20.05
C MET A 66 7.98 4.71 20.68
N HIS A 67 7.90 4.80 22.02
CA HIS A 67 6.69 5.24 22.70
C HIS A 67 6.29 6.66 22.31
N ARG A 68 7.23 7.61 22.31
CA ARG A 68 6.97 8.99 21.88
C ARG A 68 6.48 9.05 20.44
N LEU A 69 7.15 8.35 19.52
CA LEU A 69 6.76 8.32 18.11
C LEU A 69 5.39 7.65 17.92
N ALA A 70 5.13 6.55 18.61
CA ALA A 70 3.84 5.86 18.54
C ALA A 70 2.70 6.76 19.07
N ASP A 71 2.94 7.51 20.15
CA ASP A 71 1.98 8.48 20.68
C ASP A 71 1.73 9.64 19.70
N GLU A 72 2.77 10.15 19.03
CA GLU A 72 2.67 11.27 18.08
C GLU A 72 1.99 10.89 16.75
N TYR A 73 2.38 9.75 16.16
CA TYR A 73 1.99 9.40 14.79
C TYR A 73 0.78 8.47 14.70
N ILE A 74 0.48 7.68 15.73
CA ILE A 74 -0.70 6.80 15.75
C ILE A 74 -1.87 7.60 16.32
N THR A 75 -2.58 8.31 15.46
CA THR A 75 -3.66 9.24 15.87
C THR A 75 -5.06 8.65 15.73
N ARG A 76 -5.22 7.58 14.94
CA ARG A 76 -6.51 6.94 14.70
C ARG A 76 -6.92 6.09 15.91
N PRO A 77 -8.15 6.21 16.43
CA PRO A 77 -8.59 5.44 17.60
C PRO A 77 -8.47 3.92 17.43
N ASN A 78 -8.85 3.39 16.27
CA ASN A 78 -8.78 1.95 15.97
C ASN A 78 -7.34 1.43 15.98
N ASP A 79 -6.41 2.21 15.43
CA ASP A 79 -4.99 1.82 15.37
C ASP A 79 -4.37 1.92 16.78
N ARG A 80 -4.73 2.96 17.55
CA ARG A 80 -4.29 3.10 18.95
C ARG A 80 -4.80 2.00 19.87
N ALA A 81 -5.99 1.46 19.61
CA ALA A 81 -6.53 0.33 20.37
C ALA A 81 -5.66 -0.94 20.29
N LEU A 82 -4.81 -1.05 19.26
CA LEU A 82 -3.84 -2.15 19.11
C LEU A 82 -2.61 -1.99 20.03
N PHE A 83 -2.43 -0.82 20.65
CA PHE A 83 -1.29 -0.48 21.50
C PHE A 83 -1.78 -0.11 22.90
N PRO A 84 -1.91 -1.09 23.82
CA PRO A 84 -2.45 -0.84 25.17
C PRO A 84 -1.59 0.13 26.00
N GLU A 85 -0.36 0.38 25.55
CA GLU A 85 0.62 1.27 26.16
C GLU A 85 0.41 2.76 25.86
N LEU A 86 -0.39 3.07 24.85
CA LEU A 86 -0.66 4.44 24.43
C LEU A 86 -1.89 4.95 25.17
N ALA A 87 -1.87 6.24 25.54
CA ALA A 87 -3.05 6.86 26.11
C ALA A 87 -4.21 6.82 25.10
N PRO A 88 -5.48 6.77 25.51
CA PRO A 88 -6.60 6.96 24.59
C PRO A 88 -6.57 8.37 24.00
N VAL A 89 -6.88 8.52 22.69
CA VAL A 89 -7.11 9.87 22.14
C VAL A 89 -8.48 10.33 22.63
N ALA A 90 -8.53 11.44 23.36
CA ALA A 90 -9.77 12.09 23.73
C ALA A 90 -10.44 12.67 22.47
N GLY A 91 -11.27 11.89 21.77
CA GLY A 91 -12.00 12.37 20.59
C GLY A 91 -12.65 11.33 19.67
N GLY A 92 -12.48 10.03 19.89
CA GLY A 92 -13.03 8.98 19.02
C GLY A 92 -14.40 8.45 19.43
N SER A 93 -15.42 9.31 19.57
CA SER A 93 -16.82 8.87 19.66
C SER A 93 -17.57 9.32 18.42
N GLU A 94 -17.36 8.63 17.30
CA GLU A 94 -18.38 8.57 16.24
C GLU A 94 -18.74 7.10 16.03
N ALA A 95 -19.94 6.77 16.52
CA ALA A 95 -20.64 5.54 16.24
C ALA A 95 -20.85 5.40 14.73
N PRO A 96 -20.83 4.17 14.17
CA PRO A 96 -21.19 3.98 12.78
C PRO A 96 -22.70 4.20 12.63
N ALA A 97 -23.09 5.35 12.10
CA ALA A 97 -24.43 5.58 11.58
C ALA A 97 -24.62 4.70 10.34
N THR A 98 -25.14 3.50 10.56
CA THR A 98 -25.75 2.68 9.51
C THR A 98 -27.04 3.37 9.06
N ALA A 99 -26.94 4.26 8.07
CA ALA A 99 -28.09 4.67 7.28
C ALA A 99 -28.24 3.68 6.12
N THR A 100 -29.11 2.70 6.31
CA THR A 100 -29.67 1.82 5.29
C THR A 100 -30.21 2.66 4.13
N PRO A 101 -29.88 2.38 2.86
CA PRO A 101 -30.64 2.93 1.74
C PRO A 101 -31.98 2.17 1.69
N GLU A 102 -33.06 2.88 1.98
CA GLU A 102 -34.42 2.36 1.89
C GLU A 102 -34.79 2.25 0.41
N ASP A 103 -34.92 1.01 -0.07
CA ASP A 103 -35.49 0.64 -1.37
C ASP A 103 -36.93 1.16 -1.47
N GLY A 104 -37.14 2.22 -2.26
CA GLY A 104 -38.44 2.75 -2.61
C GLY A 104 -38.97 2.09 -3.88
N ALA A 105 -39.74 1.02 -3.70
CA ALA A 105 -40.63 0.48 -4.72
C ALA A 105 -41.85 1.40 -4.91
N ALA A 106 -42.04 1.90 -6.13
CA ALA A 106 -43.33 2.29 -6.72
C ALA A 106 -43.21 2.39 -8.24
#